data_AF-A0A2G4R419-F1
#
_entry.id   AF-A0A2G4R419-F1
#
_cell.length_a   1.000
_cell.length_b   1.000
_cell.length_c   1.000
_cell.angle_alpha   90.00
_cell.angle_beta   90.00
_cell.angle_gamma   90.00
#
_symmetry.space_group_name_H-M   'P 1'
#
loop_
_entity.id
_entity.type
_entity.pdbx_description
1 polymer ?
#
loop_
_entity_poly.entity_id
_entity_poly.type
_entity_poly.pdbx_seq_one_letter_code
_entity_poly.pdbx_strand_id
1 'polypeptide(L)'
;MILHCGGRVECFEPNIYLNFFLKRKFENNKNVKIHQKAVSNKAGKTQFLTFQNRILSQGNRIVESVQDSETSDAYEVEIINLCEFLEQKEERIYLLKLDVEGAEFDILPHLIEKRFYEKIDFIVCETHEYMFENGYEKLEQIQKELQKRGVKNVFLDWC
;
A
#
# COMPACT_ATOMS: atom_id res chain seq x y z
N MET A 1 10.37 16.60 -1.64
CA MET A 1 9.84 17.82 -1.00
C MET A 1 9.54 17.60 0.50
N ILE A 2 8.70 16.65 0.90
CA ILE A 2 8.32 16.40 2.33
C ILE A 2 9.54 16.27 3.27
N LEU A 3 10.55 15.47 2.89
CA LEU A 3 11.75 15.31 3.71
C LEU A 3 12.60 16.59 3.82
N HIS A 4 12.60 17.44 2.79
CA HIS A 4 13.30 18.74 2.84
C HIS A 4 12.58 19.76 3.71
N CYS A 5 11.28 19.56 3.97
CA CYS A 5 10.48 20.36 4.89
C CYS A 5 10.47 19.79 6.32
N GLY A 6 11.33 18.80 6.63
CA GLY A 6 11.41 18.18 7.96
C GLY A 6 10.33 17.13 8.26
N GLY A 7 9.55 16.69 7.25
CA GLY A 7 8.56 15.64 7.43
C GLY A 7 9.19 14.29 7.78
N ARG A 8 8.43 13.45 8.49
CA ARG A 8 8.79 12.06 8.80
C ARG A 8 8.09 11.10 7.84
N VAL A 9 8.77 10.02 7.46
CA VAL A 9 8.30 9.02 6.50
C VAL A 9 8.45 7.63 7.10
N GLU A 10 7.34 6.89 7.11
CA GLU A 10 7.29 5.45 7.36
C GLU A 10 7.04 4.79 6.01
N CYS A 11 8.01 4.06 5.47
CA CYS A 11 7.94 3.45 4.15
C CYS A 11 7.97 1.93 4.28
N PHE A 12 6.99 1.26 3.67
CA PHE A 12 6.87 -0.19 3.62
C PHE A 12 7.20 -0.66 2.21
N GLU A 13 8.19 -1.54 2.08
CA GLU A 13 8.63 -2.11 0.82
C GLU A 13 8.98 -3.59 1.05
N PRO A 14 8.11 -4.55 0.66
CA PRO A 14 8.36 -5.97 0.86
C PRO A 14 9.50 -6.50 0.00
N ASN A 15 9.78 -5.88 -1.15
CA ASN A 15 10.77 -6.38 -2.09
C ASN A 15 12.18 -6.31 -1.51
N ILE A 16 12.81 -7.47 -1.29
CA ILE A 16 14.10 -7.54 -0.59
C ILE A 16 15.22 -6.75 -1.28
N TYR A 17 15.15 -6.65 -2.61
CA TYR A 17 16.17 -5.96 -3.42
C TYR A 17 15.95 -4.45 -3.39
N LEU A 18 14.70 -3.98 -3.60
CA LEU A 18 14.37 -2.56 -3.48
C LEU A 18 14.61 -2.05 -2.07
N ASN A 19 14.24 -2.84 -1.06
CA ASN A 19 14.45 -2.52 0.34
C ASN A 19 15.93 -2.27 0.67
N PHE A 20 16.84 -3.09 0.12
CA PHE A 20 18.29 -2.90 0.26
C PHE A 20 18.74 -1.54 -0.26
N PHE A 21 18.31 -1.16 -1.47
CA PHE A 21 18.65 0.15 -2.05
C PHE A 21 18.01 1.31 -1.29
N LEU A 22 16.75 1.18 -0.84
CA LEU A 22 16.06 2.21 -0.05
C LEU A 22 16.75 2.45 1.29
N LYS A 23 17.10 1.38 2.02
CA LYS A 23 17.83 1.50 3.29
C LYS A 23 19.16 2.21 3.10
N ARG A 24 19.93 1.86 2.07
CA ARG A 24 21.21 2.54 1.77
C ARG A 24 21.01 4.01 1.40
N LYS A 25 20.01 4.32 0.56
CA LYS A 25 19.71 5.69 0.13
C LYS A 25 19.39 6.62 1.30
N PHE A 26 18.70 6.09 2.33
CA PHE A 26 18.21 6.87 3.46
C PHE A 26 18.93 6.56 4.79
N GLU A 27 20.07 5.87 4.76
CA GLU A 27 20.78 5.40 5.96
C GLU A 27 21.13 6.54 6.94
N ASN A 28 21.42 7.73 6.41
CA ASN A 28 21.78 8.91 7.21
C ASN A 28 20.59 9.86 7.48
N ASN A 29 19.37 9.48 7.09
CA ASN A 29 18.18 10.30 7.28
C ASN A 29 17.28 9.75 8.39
N LYS A 30 17.44 10.31 9.61
CA LYS A 30 16.64 9.92 10.79
C LYS A 30 15.13 10.13 10.66
N ASN A 31 14.68 10.91 9.67
CA ASN A 31 13.26 11.15 9.44
C ASN A 31 12.63 10.08 8.54
N VAL A 32 13.41 9.13 8.01
CA VAL A 32 12.92 8.03 7.18
C VAL A 32 13.12 6.71 7.90
N LYS A 33 12.04 5.95 8.04
CA LYS A 33 12.09 4.57 8.53
C LYS A 33 11.58 3.63 7.43
N ILE A 34 12.45 2.72 7.00
CA ILE A 34 12.14 1.71 5.98
C ILE A 34 11.83 0.38 6.66
N HIS A 35 10.65 -0.18 6.36
CA HIS A 35 10.19 -1.47 6.84
C HIS A 35 10.15 -2.45 5.67
N GLN A 36 10.84 -3.58 5.81
CA GLN A 36 10.80 -4.66 4.82
C GLN A 36 9.58 -5.55 5.04
N LYS A 37 8.40 -5.00 4.82
CA LYS A 37 7.12 -5.66 5.07
C LYS A 37 6.13 -5.25 4.00
N ALA A 38 5.25 -6.17 3.63
CA ALA A 38 4.07 -5.86 2.83
C ALA A 38 2.99 -5.21 3.71
N VAL A 39 2.01 -4.59 3.08
CA VAL A 39 0.90 -3.90 3.74
C VAL A 39 -0.41 -4.54 3.29
N SER A 40 -1.30 -4.83 4.24
CA SER A 40 -2.64 -5.37 3.97
C SER A 40 -3.61 -4.98 5.11
N ASN A 41 -4.80 -5.57 5.15
CA ASN A 41 -5.78 -5.46 6.23
C ASN A 41 -5.54 -6.45 7.38
N LYS A 42 -4.49 -7.27 7.31
CA LYS A 42 -4.14 -8.29 8.32
C LYS A 42 -2.63 -8.37 8.50
N ALA A 43 -2.20 -8.68 9.72
CA ALA A 43 -0.81 -8.99 10.02
C ALA A 43 -0.52 -10.48 9.79
N GLY A 44 0.73 -10.82 9.49
CA GLY A 44 1.14 -12.21 9.35
C GLY A 44 2.27 -12.37 8.34
N LYS A 45 2.20 -13.46 7.58
CA LYS A 45 3.15 -13.75 6.50
C LYS A 45 2.39 -14.18 5.25
N THR A 46 2.97 -13.90 4.08
CA THR A 46 2.43 -14.31 2.78
C THR A 46 3.56 -14.56 1.79
N GLN A 47 3.21 -15.12 0.63
CA GLN A 47 4.11 -15.19 -0.52
C GLN A 47 4.09 -13.85 -1.27
N PHE A 48 5.28 -13.28 -1.48
CA PHE A 48 5.50 -12.18 -2.40
C PHE A 48 5.82 -12.77 -3.77
N LEU A 49 4.91 -12.58 -4.72
CA LEU A 49 4.96 -13.13 -6.06
C LEU A 49 5.80 -12.22 -6.96
N THR A 50 6.70 -12.82 -7.74
CA THR A 50 7.52 -12.11 -8.72
C THR A 50 7.08 -12.41 -10.15
N PHE A 51 6.95 -11.34 -10.93
CA PHE A 51 6.41 -11.40 -12.28
C PHE A 51 7.51 -11.66 -13.31
N GLN A 52 7.40 -12.74 -14.11
CA GLN A 52 8.31 -13.06 -15.21
C GLN A 52 9.83 -12.97 -14.88
N ASN A 53 10.28 -13.40 -13.69
CA ASN A 53 11.65 -13.25 -13.17
C ASN A 53 12.14 -11.79 -13.09
N ARG A 54 11.23 -10.81 -13.21
CA ARG A 54 11.52 -9.38 -13.07
C ARG A 54 11.43 -9.00 -11.61
N ILE A 55 12.52 -9.28 -10.92
CA ILE A 55 12.70 -9.04 -9.48
C ILE A 55 12.39 -7.59 -9.06
N LEU A 56 12.54 -6.61 -9.94
CA LEU A 56 12.26 -5.19 -9.66
C LEU A 56 11.01 -4.66 -10.41
N SER A 57 10.12 -5.56 -10.85
CA SER A 57 8.88 -5.17 -11.54
C SER A 57 7.93 -4.43 -10.61
N GLN A 58 7.12 -3.55 -11.21
CA GLN A 58 5.95 -2.96 -10.55
C GLN A 58 4.93 -4.06 -10.23
N GLY A 59 4.61 -4.98 -11.15
CA GLY A 59 3.62 -6.04 -10.90
C GLY A 59 3.97 -7.12 -9.86
N ASN A 60 5.01 -6.95 -9.03
CA ASN A 60 5.31 -7.84 -7.91
C ASN A 60 4.36 -7.55 -6.73
N ARG A 61 3.72 -8.59 -6.18
CA ARG A 61 2.51 -8.42 -5.35
C ARG A 61 2.34 -9.50 -4.30
N ILE A 62 1.39 -9.29 -3.39
CA ILE A 62 1.02 -10.27 -2.34
C ILE A 62 -0.39 -10.87 -2.53
N VAL A 63 -1.07 -10.50 -3.60
CA VAL A 63 -2.43 -10.94 -3.94
C VAL A 63 -2.42 -11.71 -5.26
N GLU A 64 -3.35 -12.66 -5.37
CA GLU A 64 -3.60 -13.38 -6.62
C GLU A 64 -4.21 -12.46 -7.68
N SER A 65 -3.94 -12.75 -8.94
CA SER A 65 -4.39 -11.97 -10.09
C SER A 65 -4.69 -12.87 -11.30
N VAL A 66 -5.54 -12.37 -12.20
CA VAL A 66 -5.78 -13.01 -13.51
C VAL A 66 -4.50 -13.12 -14.38
N GLN A 67 -3.45 -12.37 -14.02
CA GLN A 67 -2.13 -12.40 -14.68
C GLN A 67 -1.16 -13.40 -14.02
N ASP A 68 -1.61 -14.24 -13.09
CA ASP A 68 -0.75 -15.15 -12.33
C ASP A 68 -0.09 -16.25 -13.18
N SER A 69 -0.62 -16.55 -14.37
CA SER A 69 0.03 -17.46 -15.33
C SER A 69 1.43 -16.99 -15.75
N GLU A 70 1.75 -15.72 -15.51
CA GLU A 70 3.05 -15.09 -15.80
C GLU A 70 3.91 -14.89 -14.53
N THR A 71 3.46 -15.39 -13.37
CA THR A 71 4.27 -15.47 -12.16
C THR A 71 5.21 -16.67 -12.22
N SER A 72 6.41 -16.50 -11.66
CA SER A 72 7.53 -17.42 -11.92
C SER A 72 8.21 -17.87 -10.64
N ASP A 73 8.44 -16.94 -9.70
CA ASP A 73 9.03 -17.23 -8.40
C ASP A 73 8.26 -16.50 -7.29
N ALA A 74 8.35 -17.02 -6.06
CA ALA A 74 7.79 -16.39 -4.87
C ALA A 74 8.71 -16.58 -3.65
N TYR A 75 8.64 -15.65 -2.70
CA TYR A 75 9.29 -15.82 -1.40
C TYR A 75 8.44 -15.26 -0.27
N GLU A 76 8.64 -15.78 0.95
CA GLU A 76 7.87 -15.36 2.12
C GLU A 76 8.27 -13.94 2.58
N VAL A 77 7.27 -13.10 2.85
CA VAL A 77 7.42 -11.78 3.46
C VAL A 77 6.48 -11.60 4.64
N GLU A 78 6.87 -10.75 5.59
CA GLU A 78 5.98 -10.30 6.66
C GLU A 78 4.96 -9.27 6.13
N ILE A 79 3.75 -9.31 6.67
CA ILE A 79 2.69 -8.35 6.39
C ILE A 79 2.34 -7.60 7.67
N ILE A 80 2.13 -6.29 7.56
CA ILE A 80 1.50 -5.47 8.60
C ILE A 80 0.04 -5.18 8.25
N ASN A 81 -0.80 -5.16 9.28
CA ASN A 81 -2.13 -4.58 9.18
C ASN A 81 -2.00 -3.05 9.20
N LEU A 82 -2.36 -2.38 8.10
CA LEU A 82 -2.25 -0.93 8.01
C LEU A 82 -3.10 -0.22 9.05
N CYS A 83 -4.32 -0.70 9.29
CA CYS A 83 -5.23 -0.10 10.25
C CYS A 83 -4.65 -0.18 11.67
N GLU A 84 -4.16 -1.35 12.10
CA GLU A 84 -3.48 -1.49 13.41
C GLU A 84 -2.25 -0.58 13.53
N PHE A 85 -1.48 -0.44 12.45
CA PHE A 85 -0.34 0.48 12.43
C PHE A 85 -0.77 1.95 12.59
N LEU A 86 -1.87 2.35 11.94
CA LEU A 86 -2.43 3.69 12.02
C LEU A 86 -3.07 3.98 13.40
N GLU A 87 -3.64 2.98 14.08
CA GLU A 87 -4.17 3.13 15.45
C GLU A 87 -3.09 3.53 16.45
N GLN A 88 -1.85 3.08 16.24
CA GLN A 88 -0.70 3.40 17.07
C GLN A 88 -0.15 4.81 16.83
N LYS A 89 -0.66 5.56 15.84
CA LYS A 89 -0.21 6.92 15.54
C LYS A 89 -1.10 7.94 16.26
N GLU A 90 -0.47 8.70 17.15
CA GLU A 90 -1.12 9.81 17.87
C GLU A 90 -1.20 11.07 16.99
N GLU A 91 -0.29 11.19 16.04
CA GLU A 91 -0.15 12.37 15.19
C GLU A 91 -1.03 12.30 13.94
N ARG A 92 -1.47 13.47 13.49
CA ARG A 92 -2.14 13.62 12.20
C ARG A 92 -1.16 13.31 11.07
N ILE A 93 -1.57 12.47 10.13
CA ILE A 93 -0.74 12.09 8.98
C ILE A 93 -1.08 13.04 7.83
N TYR A 94 -0.07 13.68 7.27
CA TYR A 94 -0.29 14.58 6.14
C TYR A 94 -0.63 13.82 4.86
N LEU A 95 0.09 12.74 4.56
CA LEU A 95 -0.09 11.98 3.32
C LEU A 95 0.06 10.48 3.57
N LEU A 96 -0.91 9.72 3.08
CA LEU A 96 -0.80 8.27 2.87
C LEU A 96 -0.81 8.01 1.36
N LYS A 97 0.29 7.44 0.84
CA LYS A 97 0.35 6.90 -0.52
C LYS A 97 0.14 5.39 -0.46
N LEU A 98 -0.76 4.89 -1.29
CA LEU A 98 -1.01 3.47 -1.50
C LEU A 98 -0.71 3.13 -2.96
N ASP A 99 0.21 2.22 -3.12
CA ASP A 99 0.67 1.66 -4.39
C ASP A 99 1.22 0.30 -3.99
N VAL A 100 0.31 -0.67 -3.98
CA VAL A 100 0.45 -1.96 -3.29
C VAL A 100 -0.04 -3.11 -4.17
N GLU A 101 -0.15 -2.85 -5.48
CA GLU A 101 -0.32 -3.87 -6.53
C GLU A 101 -1.48 -4.83 -6.25
N GLY A 102 -2.66 -4.27 -5.96
CA GLY A 102 -3.93 -4.97 -5.76
C GLY A 102 -4.36 -5.15 -4.30
N ALA A 103 -3.45 -5.02 -3.32
CA ALA A 103 -3.81 -5.13 -1.90
C ALA A 103 -4.69 -3.96 -1.41
N GLU A 104 -4.80 -2.86 -2.18
CA GLU A 104 -5.64 -1.72 -1.88
C GLU A 104 -7.13 -2.09 -1.74
N PHE A 105 -7.59 -3.12 -2.46
CA PHE A 105 -8.97 -3.57 -2.38
C PHE A 105 -9.32 -4.23 -1.05
N ASP A 106 -8.34 -4.74 -0.31
CA ASP A 106 -8.53 -5.21 1.06
C ASP A 106 -8.34 -4.06 2.06
N ILE A 107 -7.39 -3.16 1.80
CA ILE A 107 -7.02 -2.06 2.71
C ILE A 107 -8.10 -0.98 2.78
N LEU A 108 -8.55 -0.46 1.62
CA LEU A 108 -9.41 0.71 1.54
C LEU A 108 -10.77 0.52 2.25
N PRO A 109 -11.47 -0.63 2.12
CA PRO A 109 -12.72 -0.85 2.85
C PRO A 109 -12.55 -0.73 4.38
N HIS A 110 -11.48 -1.33 4.93
CA HIS A 110 -11.19 -1.29 6.37
C HIS A 110 -10.80 0.12 6.82
N LEU A 111 -10.02 0.84 5.99
CA LEU A 111 -9.62 2.22 6.25
C LEU A 111 -10.85 3.15 6.32
N ILE A 112 -11.79 2.98 5.39
CA ILE A 112 -13.05 3.75 5.32
C ILE A 112 -13.96 3.38 6.49
N GLU A 113 -14.11 2.10 6.81
CA GLU A 113 -14.94 1.63 7.92
C GLU A 113 -14.47 2.22 9.25
N LYS A 114 -13.15 2.18 9.52
CA LYS A 114 -12.53 2.73 10.73
C LYS A 114 -12.34 4.26 10.71
N ARG A 115 -12.78 4.94 9.64
CA ARG A 115 -12.74 6.40 9.48
C ARG A 115 -11.33 7.01 9.60
N PHE A 116 -10.28 6.29 9.21
CA PHE A 116 -8.91 6.84 9.27
C PHE A 116 -8.70 8.05 8.37
N TYR A 117 -9.52 8.21 7.33
CA TYR A 117 -9.54 9.42 6.50
C TYR A 117 -9.78 10.71 7.31
N GLU A 118 -10.28 10.65 8.55
CA GLU A 118 -10.44 11.83 9.39
C GLU A 118 -9.12 12.28 10.04
N LYS A 119 -8.15 11.37 10.15
CA LYS A 119 -6.81 11.59 10.74
C LYS A 119 -5.71 11.76 9.70
N ILE A 120 -6.04 11.60 8.42
CA ILE A 120 -5.10 11.69 7.30
C ILE A 120 -5.53 12.84 6.41
N ASP A 121 -4.67 13.80 6.10
CA ASP A 121 -5.07 14.95 5.26
C ASP A 121 -5.28 14.56 3.80
N PHE A 122 -4.42 13.69 3.25
CA PHE A 122 -4.50 13.22 1.88
C PHE A 122 -4.21 11.72 1.80
N ILE A 123 -5.10 10.97 1.16
CA ILE A 123 -4.90 9.56 0.82
C ILE A 123 -4.91 9.46 -0.70
N VAL A 124 -3.79 9.07 -1.29
CA VAL A 124 -3.68 8.84 -2.74
C VAL A 124 -3.42 7.35 -2.98
N CYS A 125 -4.18 6.76 -3.89
CA CYS A 125 -4.11 5.34 -4.19
C CYS A 125 -4.01 5.13 -5.70
N GLU A 126 -3.00 4.38 -6.14
CA GLU A 126 -3.02 3.71 -7.44
C GLU A 126 -3.91 2.48 -7.32
N THR A 127 -4.86 2.32 -8.24
CA THR A 127 -5.77 1.19 -8.26
C THR A 127 -5.41 0.23 -9.39
N HIS A 128 -5.48 -1.06 -9.07
CA HIS A 128 -5.09 -2.15 -9.96
C HIS A 128 -6.29 -3.02 -10.31
N GLU A 129 -7.44 -2.41 -10.60
CA GLU A 129 -8.68 -3.14 -10.89
C GLU A 129 -8.55 -4.12 -12.05
N TYR A 130 -7.68 -3.83 -13.01
CA TYR A 130 -7.41 -4.69 -14.16
C TYR A 130 -6.81 -6.05 -13.78
N MET A 131 -6.27 -6.20 -12.57
CA MET A 131 -5.69 -7.45 -12.08
C MET A 131 -6.74 -8.48 -11.63
N PHE A 132 -8.01 -8.11 -11.50
CA PHE A 132 -9.07 -8.96 -10.94
C PHE A 132 -10.29 -9.02 -11.85
N GLU A 133 -10.94 -10.18 -11.95
CA GLU A 133 -12.18 -10.35 -12.73
C GLU A 133 -13.27 -9.36 -12.31
N ASN A 134 -13.41 -9.12 -11.00
CA ASN A 134 -14.36 -8.19 -10.41
C ASN A 134 -13.71 -6.89 -9.90
N GLY A 135 -12.53 -6.52 -10.39
CA GLY A 135 -11.80 -5.35 -9.88
C GLY A 135 -12.56 -4.04 -10.05
N TYR A 136 -13.20 -3.83 -11.21
CA TYR A 136 -14.02 -2.63 -11.45
C TYR A 136 -15.23 -2.56 -10.51
N GLU A 137 -15.84 -3.70 -10.17
CA GLU A 137 -16.93 -3.75 -9.18
C GLU A 137 -16.43 -3.40 -7.78
N LYS A 138 -15.26 -3.91 -7.38
CA LYS A 138 -14.63 -3.54 -6.09
C LYS A 138 -14.32 -2.05 -6.02
N LEU A 139 -13.78 -1.48 -7.10
CA LEU A 139 -13.50 -0.05 -7.20
C LEU A 139 -14.78 0.78 -7.08
N GLU A 140 -15.84 0.39 -7.80
CA GLU A 140 -17.14 1.08 -7.74
C GLU A 140 -17.74 1.03 -6.32
N GLN A 141 -17.60 -0.09 -5.61
CA GLN A 141 -18.06 -0.21 -4.22
C GLN A 141 -17.31 0.75 -3.28
N ILE A 142 -15.99 0.87 -3.43
CA ILE A 142 -15.18 1.82 -2.66
C ILE A 142 -15.62 3.26 -2.95
N GLN A 143 -15.78 3.62 -4.22
CA GLN A 143 -16.25 4.95 -4.64
C GLN A 143 -17.63 5.27 -4.06
N LYS A 144 -18.57 4.33 -4.11
CA LYS A 144 -19.92 4.47 -3.52
C LYS A 144 -19.86 4.70 -2.02
N GLU A 145 -19.02 3.96 -1.28
CA GLU A 145 -18.88 4.14 0.17
C GLU A 145 -18.23 5.49 0.53
N LEU A 146 -17.23 5.95 -0.23
CA LEU A 146 -16.64 7.29 -0.06
C LEU A 146 -17.70 8.39 -0.30
N GLN A 147 -18.47 8.28 -1.38
CA GLN A 147 -19.54 9.24 -1.72
C GLN A 147 -20.62 9.28 -0.65
N LYS A 148 -21.12 8.11 -0.23
CA LYS A 148 -22.14 7.95 0.83
C LYS A 148 -21.72 8.60 2.14
N ARG A 149 -20.42 8.53 2.49
CA ARG A 149 -19.85 9.11 3.71
C ARG A 149 -19.39 10.56 3.54
N GLY A 150 -19.45 11.10 2.32
CA GLY A 150 -19.01 12.48 2.02
C GLY A 150 -17.50 12.69 2.17
N VAL A 151 -16.69 11.64 1.97
CA VAL A 151 -15.23 11.68 2.08
C VAL A 151 -14.64 12.40 0.86
N LYS A 152 -13.74 13.36 1.08
CA LYS A 152 -13.20 14.25 0.02
C LYS A 152 -11.69 14.21 -0.14
N ASN A 153 -11.00 13.44 0.71
CA ASN A 153 -9.55 13.41 0.81
C ASN A 153 -8.95 12.04 0.46
N VAL A 154 -9.73 11.19 -0.23
CA VAL A 154 -9.27 9.92 -0.79
C VAL A 154 -9.35 10.03 -2.31
N PHE A 155 -8.21 9.94 -2.97
CA PHE A 155 -8.04 10.06 -4.41
C PHE A 155 -7.62 8.70 -4.97
N LEU A 156 -8.43 8.17 -5.89
CA LEU A 156 -8.29 6.82 -6.46
C LEU A 156 -7.80 6.84 -7.92
N ASP A 157 -7.51 8.01 -8.45
CA ASP A 157 -7.10 8.29 -9.83
C ASP A 157 -5.60 8.63 -9.93
N TRP A 158 -4.81 8.21 -8.93
CA TRP A 158 -3.37 8.45 -8.91
C TRP A 158 -2.68 7.42 -9.79
N CYS A 159 -2.20 7.84 -10.97
CA CYS A 159 -1.43 7.05 -11.94
C CYS A 159 -0.12 7.77 -12.31
#